data_AF-A0A7Y5T4C4-F1
#
_entry.id   AF-A0A7Y5T4C4-F1
#
_cell.length_a   1.000
_cell.length_b   1.000
_cell.length_c   1.000
_cell.angle_alpha   90.00
_cell.angle_beta   90.00
_cell.angle_gamma   90.00
#
_symmetry.space_group_name_H-M   'P 1'
#
loop_
_entity.id
_entity.type
_entity.pdbx_description
1 polymer ?
#
loop_
_entity_poly.entity_id
_entity_poly.type
_entity_poly.pdbx_seq_one_letter_code
_entity_poly.pdbx_strand_id
1 'polypeptide(L)'
;MKAVTWQGAHEMQVVEVPDPRIEEPTDVIIKVTSSGLCGSDLHLYETLAPFMESGDIVGHEPMGIVQEVGSAVTTLRPGDRVVVPFNVSCGSCWMCERQLYSQCETTQTHEHGTGASFFGYSKLYGHVPGGQAEYLRVPFGDFLPVKVPDGPTDDRFLFLSDVLPTAWQGLKYAAVPAGGTLLVLGAGPIGDMAARMAVHAGHRVISVDRVPERLARVQKFGAEPVNLDDLGKDSSVADVVRETTGGRGADAVIDAVGMEAHGSPAAAGVQRLAGLLPDAVAEPLMKKAGVDRLAALYTAFDAVRRGGTVSISGVYGGAMDPLPMFQLFDKQIQIRMGQANVRAWTDELLGILEHDDPWGVESFATHHLPLAEAPGAYERFQKKEDGVVKVVFQP
;
A
#
# COMPACT_ATOMS: atom_id res chain seq x y z
N MET A 1 -17.80 -20.06 -3.28
CA MET A 1 -16.33 -19.93 -3.19
C MET A 1 -15.90 -19.67 -1.77
N LYS A 2 -14.66 -20.00 -1.41
CA LYS A 2 -14.03 -19.58 -0.16
C LYS A 2 -13.46 -18.17 -0.29
N ALA A 3 -13.62 -17.38 0.77
CA ALA A 3 -13.08 -16.03 0.87
C ALA A 3 -12.66 -15.72 2.30
N VAL A 4 -11.62 -14.90 2.47
CA VAL A 4 -11.24 -14.32 3.75
C VAL A 4 -12.21 -13.17 4.03
N THR A 5 -12.91 -13.25 5.14
CA THR A 5 -13.84 -12.21 5.57
C THR A 5 -13.49 -11.67 6.94
N TRP A 6 -13.76 -10.39 7.12
CA TRP A 6 -13.71 -9.74 8.41
C TRP A 6 -14.96 -10.10 9.22
N GLN A 7 -14.80 -10.50 10.48
CA GLN A 7 -15.91 -10.87 11.38
C GLN A 7 -16.03 -9.96 12.60
N GLY A 8 -14.95 -9.26 12.91
CA GLY A 8 -14.81 -8.42 14.07
C GLY A 8 -13.39 -7.88 14.14
N ALA A 9 -13.15 -6.91 15.03
CA ALA A 9 -11.80 -6.39 15.26
C ALA A 9 -10.88 -7.55 15.67
N HIS A 10 -9.77 -7.69 14.95
CA HIS A 10 -8.82 -8.80 15.05
C HIS A 10 -9.37 -10.21 14.72
N GLU A 11 -10.56 -10.32 14.15
CA GLU A 11 -11.21 -11.59 13.83
C GLU A 11 -11.41 -11.74 12.31
N MET A 12 -10.47 -12.42 11.66
CA MET A 12 -10.59 -12.84 10.26
C MET A 12 -11.01 -14.32 10.21
N GLN A 13 -11.86 -14.68 9.25
CA GLN A 13 -12.24 -16.07 9.01
C GLN A 13 -12.23 -16.39 7.52
N VAL A 14 -12.01 -17.67 7.18
CA VAL A 14 -12.25 -18.16 5.82
C VAL A 14 -13.62 -18.81 5.79
N VAL A 15 -14.55 -18.23 5.03
CA VAL A 15 -15.95 -18.69 4.97
C VAL A 15 -16.34 -18.99 3.53
N GLU A 16 -17.37 -19.82 3.36
CA GLU A 16 -18.01 -20.00 2.05
C GLU A 16 -18.98 -18.86 1.78
N VAL A 17 -18.81 -18.20 0.63
CA VAL A 17 -19.67 -17.14 0.11
C VAL A 17 -20.18 -17.53 -1.29
N PRO A 18 -21.27 -16.92 -1.78
CA PRO A 18 -21.71 -17.12 -3.17
C PRO A 18 -20.60 -16.77 -4.17
N ASP A 19 -20.53 -17.53 -5.27
CA ASP A 19 -19.63 -17.20 -6.36
C ASP A 19 -20.01 -15.84 -6.97
N PRO A 20 -19.03 -15.01 -7.36
CA PRO A 20 -19.31 -13.76 -8.04
C PRO A 20 -19.89 -14.05 -9.42
N ARG A 21 -20.73 -13.14 -9.91
CA ARG A 21 -21.35 -13.21 -11.24
C ARG A 21 -21.06 -11.93 -12.00
N ILE A 22 -21.14 -11.99 -13.32
CA ILE A 22 -21.20 -10.79 -14.16
C ILE A 22 -22.45 -9.99 -13.76
N GLU A 23 -22.26 -8.74 -13.33
CA GLU A 23 -23.36 -7.82 -12.99
C GLU A 23 -23.55 -6.78 -14.10
N GLU A 24 -22.45 -6.31 -14.68
CA GLU A 24 -22.44 -5.38 -15.81
C GLU A 24 -21.78 -6.00 -17.06
N PRO A 25 -22.19 -5.61 -18.27
CA PRO A 25 -21.56 -6.09 -19.52
C PRO A 25 -20.04 -5.87 -19.60
N THR A 26 -19.49 -4.95 -18.82
CA THR A 26 -18.06 -4.63 -18.76
C THR A 26 -17.30 -5.41 -17.69
N ASP A 27 -17.96 -6.27 -16.92
CA ASP A 27 -17.30 -7.01 -15.84
C ASP A 27 -16.46 -8.18 -16.37
N VAL A 28 -15.52 -8.62 -15.53
CA VAL A 28 -14.73 -9.83 -15.71
C VAL A 28 -14.78 -10.62 -14.41
N ILE A 29 -14.91 -11.94 -14.48
CA ILE A 29 -14.64 -12.83 -13.34
C ILE A 29 -13.27 -13.45 -13.55
N ILE A 30 -12.41 -13.34 -12.54
CA ILE A 30 -11.13 -14.05 -12.50
C ILE A 30 -11.19 -15.18 -11.48
N LYS A 31 -10.56 -16.30 -11.80
CA LYS A 31 -10.12 -17.27 -10.80
C LYS A 31 -8.81 -16.77 -10.23
N VAL A 32 -8.81 -16.43 -8.94
CA VAL A 32 -7.62 -15.90 -8.28
C VAL A 32 -6.60 -17.03 -8.15
N THR A 33 -5.37 -16.77 -8.56
CA THR A 33 -4.24 -17.70 -8.45
C THR A 33 -3.30 -17.29 -7.32
N SER A 34 -3.19 -15.98 -7.07
CA SER A 34 -2.40 -15.41 -5.99
C SER A 34 -3.06 -14.13 -5.45
N SER A 35 -3.04 -13.91 -4.13
CA SER A 35 -3.45 -12.64 -3.53
C SER A 35 -2.50 -12.22 -2.41
N GLY A 36 -2.03 -10.98 -2.46
CA GLY A 36 -1.19 -10.42 -1.40
C GLY A 36 -1.94 -10.11 -0.09
N LEU A 37 -1.17 -10.11 1.00
CA LEU A 37 -1.50 -9.42 2.25
C LEU A 37 -0.72 -8.11 2.30
N CYS A 38 -1.42 -6.98 2.43
CA CYS A 38 -0.82 -5.65 2.50
C CYS A 38 -0.87 -5.08 3.93
N GLY A 39 0.02 -4.12 4.23
CA GLY A 39 -0.03 -3.40 5.51
C GLY A 39 -1.34 -2.63 5.70
N SER A 40 -1.94 -2.14 4.61
CA SER A 40 -3.26 -1.50 4.62
C SER A 40 -4.39 -2.44 5.01
N ASP A 41 -4.25 -3.77 4.84
CA ASP A 41 -5.23 -4.74 5.35
C ASP A 41 -5.18 -4.81 6.89
N LEU A 42 -4.03 -4.53 7.52
CA LEU A 42 -3.92 -4.39 8.98
C LEU A 42 -4.65 -3.15 9.50
N HIS A 43 -4.85 -2.13 8.65
CA HIS A 43 -5.72 -1.02 9.04
C HIS A 43 -7.15 -1.51 9.22
N LEU A 44 -7.67 -2.36 8.34
CA LEU A 44 -9.00 -2.99 8.47
C LEU A 44 -9.08 -3.91 9.70
N TYR A 45 -7.98 -4.61 9.98
CA TYR A 45 -7.86 -5.53 11.12
C TYR A 45 -7.94 -4.81 12.48
N GLU A 46 -7.51 -3.54 12.57
CA GLU A 46 -7.42 -2.79 13.83
C GLU A 46 -7.99 -1.36 13.76
N THR A 47 -7.35 -0.45 13.01
CA THR A 47 -7.62 1.00 13.09
C THR A 47 -8.92 1.44 12.43
N LEU A 48 -9.28 0.81 11.31
CA LEU A 48 -10.48 1.07 10.52
C LEU A 48 -11.60 0.06 10.82
N ALA A 49 -11.47 -0.75 11.87
CA ALA A 49 -12.50 -1.69 12.32
C ALA A 49 -13.91 -1.07 12.44
N PRO A 50 -14.10 0.18 12.93
CA PRO A 50 -15.43 0.81 12.97
C PRO A 50 -16.07 1.08 11.59
N PHE A 51 -15.29 0.96 10.50
CA PHE A 51 -15.76 1.11 9.14
C PHE A 51 -15.94 -0.22 8.40
N MET A 52 -15.74 -1.34 9.08
CA MET A 52 -15.92 -2.69 8.56
C MET A 52 -17.28 -3.25 8.99
N GLU A 53 -17.80 -4.17 8.20
CA GLU A 53 -18.99 -4.94 8.52
C GLU A 53 -18.65 -6.44 8.56
N SER A 54 -19.31 -7.19 9.43
CA SER A 54 -19.12 -8.65 9.49
C SER A 54 -19.55 -9.26 8.16
N GLY A 55 -18.65 -10.03 7.55
CA GLY A 55 -18.84 -10.64 6.24
C GLY A 55 -18.07 -9.96 5.10
N ASP A 56 -17.44 -8.81 5.35
CA ASP A 56 -16.66 -8.09 4.33
C ASP A 56 -15.52 -8.94 3.80
N ILE A 57 -15.49 -9.18 2.49
CA ILE A 57 -14.41 -9.91 1.82
C ILE A 57 -13.23 -8.97 1.65
N VAL A 58 -12.07 -9.32 2.20
CA VAL A 58 -10.88 -8.45 2.25
C VAL A 58 -9.85 -8.75 1.15
N GLY A 59 -8.83 -7.90 1.05
CA GLY A 59 -7.66 -8.09 0.20
C GLY A 59 -7.76 -7.41 -1.15
N HIS A 60 -6.69 -6.75 -1.55
CA HIS A 60 -6.69 -5.82 -2.67
C HIS A 60 -5.46 -5.95 -3.57
N GLU A 61 -4.78 -7.09 -3.46
CA GLU A 61 -3.63 -7.43 -4.28
C GLU A 61 -3.83 -8.73 -5.07
N PRO A 62 -4.87 -8.88 -5.92
CA PRO A 62 -5.13 -10.13 -6.60
C PRO A 62 -4.48 -10.21 -7.99
N MET A 63 -4.11 -11.43 -8.34
CA MET A 63 -3.77 -11.88 -9.68
C MET A 63 -4.51 -13.19 -9.97
N GLY A 64 -4.86 -13.41 -11.23
CA GLY A 64 -5.62 -14.60 -11.59
C GLY A 64 -5.70 -14.86 -13.09
N ILE A 65 -6.54 -15.84 -13.41
CA ILE A 65 -6.87 -16.24 -14.77
C ILE A 65 -8.31 -15.80 -15.04
N VAL A 66 -8.55 -15.12 -16.15
CA VAL A 66 -9.90 -14.76 -16.60
C VAL A 66 -10.72 -16.03 -16.77
N GLN A 67 -11.84 -16.12 -16.06
CA GLN A 67 -12.77 -17.24 -16.09
C GLN A 67 -13.99 -16.94 -16.97
N GLU A 68 -14.53 -15.73 -16.85
CA GLU A 68 -15.71 -15.25 -17.57
C GLU A 68 -15.56 -13.76 -17.88
N VAL A 69 -16.11 -13.32 -19.01
CA VAL A 69 -16.15 -11.91 -19.41
C VAL A 69 -17.57 -11.49 -19.74
N GLY A 70 -17.93 -10.26 -19.40
CA GLY A 70 -19.19 -9.65 -19.79
C GLY A 70 -19.25 -9.38 -21.30
N SER A 71 -20.46 -9.17 -21.82
CA SER A 71 -20.72 -9.08 -23.25
C SER A 71 -20.13 -7.85 -23.96
N ALA A 72 -19.67 -6.85 -23.20
CA ALA A 72 -19.03 -5.64 -23.73
C ALA A 72 -17.50 -5.65 -23.58
N VAL A 73 -16.91 -6.67 -22.97
CA VAL A 73 -15.45 -6.82 -22.87
C VAL A 73 -14.89 -7.32 -24.20
N THR A 74 -13.86 -6.65 -24.70
CA THR A 74 -13.26 -6.90 -26.01
C THR A 74 -11.75 -7.17 -25.96
N THR A 75 -11.06 -6.78 -24.89
CA THR A 75 -9.59 -6.91 -24.80
C THR A 75 -9.13 -8.18 -24.07
N LEU A 76 -10.01 -8.82 -23.32
CA LEU A 76 -9.74 -10.02 -22.52
C LEU A 76 -10.65 -11.19 -22.93
N ARG A 77 -10.17 -12.40 -22.68
CA ARG A 77 -10.94 -13.64 -22.87
C ARG A 77 -10.62 -14.68 -21.79
N PRO A 78 -11.49 -15.68 -21.56
CA PRO A 78 -11.17 -16.79 -20.67
C PRO A 78 -9.82 -17.42 -20.97
N GLY A 79 -9.03 -17.66 -19.93
CA GLY A 79 -7.67 -18.19 -20.00
C GLY A 79 -6.57 -17.13 -19.98
N ASP A 80 -6.87 -15.84 -20.19
CA ASP A 80 -5.87 -14.78 -20.06
C ASP A 80 -5.42 -14.60 -18.60
N ARG A 81 -4.12 -14.45 -18.35
CA ARG A 81 -3.58 -14.08 -17.04
C ARG A 81 -3.68 -12.58 -16.83
N VAL A 82 -4.19 -12.15 -15.69
CA VAL A 82 -4.33 -10.73 -15.35
C VAL A 82 -3.93 -10.45 -13.91
N VAL A 83 -3.26 -9.32 -13.69
CA VAL A 83 -3.10 -8.69 -12.37
C VAL A 83 -4.10 -7.55 -12.25
N VAL A 84 -4.65 -7.34 -11.05
CA VAL A 84 -5.72 -6.35 -10.83
C VAL A 84 -5.23 -5.24 -9.91
N PRO A 85 -5.06 -4.01 -10.44
CA PRO A 85 -4.84 -2.81 -9.65
C PRO A 85 -5.92 -2.60 -8.57
N PHE A 86 -5.50 -2.20 -7.37
CA PHE A 86 -6.43 -2.08 -6.23
C PHE A 86 -7.48 -0.96 -6.38
N ASN A 87 -7.18 0.10 -7.16
CA ASN A 87 -8.13 1.19 -7.41
C ASN A 87 -9.16 0.75 -8.46
N VAL A 88 -10.43 0.68 -8.09
CA VAL A 88 -11.51 0.41 -9.06
C VAL A 88 -11.72 1.66 -9.90
N SER A 89 -11.16 1.69 -11.12
CA SER A 89 -11.10 2.88 -11.96
C SER A 89 -11.63 2.62 -13.37
N CYS A 90 -12.40 3.56 -13.92
CA CYS A 90 -13.14 3.38 -15.17
C CYS A 90 -12.34 3.67 -16.45
N GLY A 91 -11.16 4.29 -16.32
CA GLY A 91 -10.29 4.62 -17.44
C GLY A 91 -10.75 5.79 -18.34
N SER A 92 -11.92 6.39 -18.08
CA SER A 92 -12.54 7.34 -19.01
C SER A 92 -13.18 8.59 -18.40
N CYS A 93 -13.35 8.67 -17.08
CA CYS A 93 -13.81 9.92 -16.44
C CYS A 93 -12.73 11.01 -16.49
N TRP A 94 -13.10 12.25 -16.15
CA TRP A 94 -12.21 13.41 -16.23
C TRP A 94 -10.89 13.22 -15.46
N MET A 95 -10.96 12.56 -14.29
CA MET A 95 -9.82 12.20 -13.46
C MET A 95 -8.97 11.09 -14.09
N CYS A 96 -9.60 10.03 -14.63
CA CYS A 96 -8.90 8.92 -15.27
C CYS A 96 -8.15 9.36 -16.54
N GLU A 97 -8.72 10.25 -17.35
CA GLU A 97 -8.04 10.82 -18.53
C GLU A 97 -6.77 11.61 -18.15
N ARG A 98 -6.65 12.03 -16.89
CA ARG A 98 -5.48 12.72 -16.31
C ARG A 98 -4.57 11.79 -15.52
N GLN A 99 -4.79 10.48 -15.62
CA GLN A 99 -4.07 9.45 -14.88
C GLN A 99 -4.21 9.55 -13.35
N LEU A 100 -5.27 10.21 -12.88
CA LEU A 100 -5.63 10.31 -11.46
C LEU A 100 -6.60 9.18 -11.08
N TYR A 101 -6.18 7.93 -11.29
CA TYR A 101 -7.03 6.75 -11.14
C TYR A 101 -7.53 6.51 -9.72
N SER A 102 -6.77 6.89 -8.69
CA SER A 102 -7.23 6.82 -7.30
C SER A 102 -8.32 7.84 -6.98
N GLN A 103 -8.57 8.78 -7.90
CA GLN A 103 -9.61 9.81 -7.83
C GLN A 103 -10.71 9.62 -8.88
N CYS A 104 -10.87 8.40 -9.43
CA CYS A 104 -11.91 8.09 -10.42
C CYS A 104 -13.30 8.56 -9.96
N GLU A 105 -13.93 9.45 -10.74
CA GLU A 105 -15.24 10.04 -10.44
C GLU A 105 -16.37 9.00 -10.51
N THR A 106 -16.25 8.04 -11.43
CA THR A 106 -17.26 7.00 -11.64
C THR A 106 -17.42 6.09 -10.43
N THR A 107 -16.36 5.89 -9.66
CA THR A 107 -16.33 5.00 -8.49
C THR A 107 -16.06 5.77 -7.21
N GLN A 108 -16.16 7.10 -7.25
CA GLN A 108 -15.90 7.94 -6.09
C GLN A 108 -16.91 7.65 -4.99
N THR A 109 -16.42 7.44 -3.76
CA THR A 109 -17.28 7.22 -2.60
C THR A 109 -17.76 8.56 -2.01
N HIS A 110 -18.71 9.21 -2.69
CA HIS A 110 -19.22 10.54 -2.32
C HIS A 110 -19.80 10.62 -0.90
N GLU A 111 -20.45 9.55 -0.42
CA GLU A 111 -21.01 9.48 0.95
C GLU A 111 -19.96 9.73 2.03
N HIS A 112 -18.72 9.30 1.77
CA HIS A 112 -17.60 9.41 2.70
C HIS A 112 -16.62 10.53 2.35
N GLY A 113 -16.82 11.23 1.22
CA GLY A 113 -15.94 12.31 0.76
C GLY A 113 -14.52 11.84 0.40
N THR A 114 -14.37 10.57 0.06
CA THR A 114 -13.11 9.90 -0.27
C THR A 114 -12.96 9.74 -1.79
N GLY A 115 -11.84 9.13 -2.22
CA GLY A 115 -11.52 8.90 -3.63
C GLY A 115 -12.29 7.75 -4.27
N ALA A 116 -11.68 7.14 -5.28
CA ALA A 116 -12.20 5.96 -5.96
C ALA A 116 -12.37 4.77 -5.01
N SER A 117 -13.30 3.89 -5.32
CA SER A 117 -13.49 2.64 -4.58
C SER A 117 -12.27 1.72 -4.67
N PHE A 118 -12.02 0.94 -3.62
CA PHE A 118 -10.95 -0.07 -3.55
C PHE A 118 -11.54 -1.47 -3.37
N PHE A 119 -10.92 -2.46 -4.01
CA PHE A 119 -11.23 -3.86 -3.70
C PHE A 119 -10.89 -4.17 -2.25
N GLY A 120 -11.69 -5.02 -1.61
CA GLY A 120 -11.39 -5.62 -0.31
C GLY A 120 -11.13 -4.65 0.82
N TYR A 121 -11.75 -3.47 0.76
CA TYR A 121 -11.52 -2.37 1.71
C TYR A 121 -12.82 -1.91 2.38
N SER A 122 -12.70 -1.03 3.38
CA SER A 122 -13.83 -0.56 4.19
C SER A 122 -14.85 0.26 3.40
N LYS A 123 -16.01 0.52 4.01
CA LYS A 123 -17.07 1.36 3.40
C LYS A 123 -16.62 2.79 3.06
N LEU A 124 -15.53 3.26 3.68
CA LEU A 124 -14.88 4.51 3.29
C LEU A 124 -14.44 4.52 1.84
N TYR A 125 -14.22 3.37 1.21
CA TYR A 125 -13.80 3.24 -0.19
C TYR A 125 -14.69 2.25 -0.95
N GLY A 126 -16.00 2.36 -0.74
CA GLY A 126 -17.01 1.74 -1.61
C GLY A 126 -17.35 0.29 -1.33
N HIS A 127 -16.70 -0.35 -0.35
CA HIS A 127 -17.11 -1.69 0.14
C HIS A 127 -17.12 -2.77 -0.94
N VAL A 128 -16.19 -2.68 -1.90
CA VAL A 128 -16.13 -3.60 -3.03
C VAL A 128 -15.48 -4.91 -2.56
N PRO A 129 -16.04 -6.10 -2.85
CA PRO A 129 -15.45 -7.38 -2.45
C PRO A 129 -13.98 -7.55 -2.87
N GLY A 130 -13.17 -8.09 -1.96
CA GLY A 130 -11.73 -8.27 -2.14
C GLY A 130 -11.29 -9.57 -2.82
N GLY A 131 -10.00 -9.62 -3.13
CA GLY A 131 -9.32 -10.68 -3.86
C GLY A 131 -8.68 -11.77 -3.01
N GLN A 132 -8.73 -11.71 -1.67
CA GLN A 132 -8.37 -12.86 -0.83
C GLN A 132 -9.52 -13.89 -0.85
N ALA A 133 -9.79 -14.43 -2.03
CA ALA A 133 -10.88 -15.36 -2.33
C ALA A 133 -10.51 -16.26 -3.52
N GLU A 134 -11.29 -17.31 -3.79
CA GLU A 134 -11.03 -18.18 -4.96
C GLU A 134 -11.42 -17.51 -6.30
N TYR A 135 -12.37 -16.58 -6.29
CA TYR A 135 -12.78 -15.81 -7.46
C TYR A 135 -13.02 -14.33 -7.11
N LEU A 136 -12.88 -13.45 -8.10
CA LEU A 136 -13.12 -12.02 -7.95
C LEU A 136 -13.84 -11.46 -9.18
N ARG A 137 -14.86 -10.61 -8.94
CA ARG A 137 -15.45 -9.75 -9.97
C ARG A 137 -14.64 -8.47 -10.11
N VAL A 138 -14.24 -8.16 -11.34
CA VAL A 138 -13.45 -6.97 -11.69
C VAL A 138 -14.25 -6.13 -12.68
N PRO A 139 -14.73 -4.94 -12.29
CA PRO A 139 -15.39 -4.01 -13.21
C PRO A 139 -14.42 -3.44 -14.25
N PHE A 140 -14.97 -2.82 -15.30
CA PHE A 140 -14.18 -2.13 -16.34
C PHE A 140 -13.11 -3.02 -17.00
N GLY A 141 -13.52 -4.22 -17.41
CA GLY A 141 -12.65 -5.29 -17.93
C GLY A 141 -11.71 -4.91 -19.06
N ASP A 142 -12.07 -3.91 -19.87
CA ASP A 142 -11.22 -3.45 -20.96
C ASP A 142 -10.06 -2.53 -20.51
N PHE A 143 -10.11 -2.01 -19.28
CA PHE A 143 -9.13 -1.04 -18.76
C PHE A 143 -8.44 -1.47 -17.47
N LEU A 144 -9.21 -1.96 -16.49
CA LEU A 144 -8.74 -2.13 -15.12
C LEU A 144 -7.83 -3.36 -14.95
N PRO A 145 -8.24 -4.60 -15.28
CA PRO A 145 -7.33 -5.73 -15.23
C PRO A 145 -6.20 -5.55 -16.25
N VAL A 146 -4.96 -5.80 -15.83
CA VAL A 146 -3.80 -5.72 -16.71
C VAL A 146 -3.39 -7.11 -17.10
N LYS A 147 -3.47 -7.39 -18.40
CA LYS A 147 -2.99 -8.65 -18.97
C LYS A 147 -1.48 -8.77 -18.81
N VAL A 148 -1.02 -9.93 -18.37
CA VAL A 148 0.40 -10.24 -18.20
C VAL A 148 0.79 -11.47 -19.03
N PRO A 149 2.07 -11.63 -19.40
CA PRO A 149 2.49 -12.80 -20.17
C PRO A 149 2.34 -14.13 -19.43
N ASP A 150 2.27 -15.20 -20.21
CA ASP A 150 2.52 -16.54 -19.71
C ASP A 150 4.00 -16.73 -19.41
N GLY A 151 4.33 -17.61 -18.47
CA GLY A 151 5.72 -18.00 -18.18
C GLY A 151 6.10 -17.79 -16.72
N PRO A 152 6.66 -16.62 -16.33
CA PRO A 152 7.08 -16.39 -14.94
C PRO A 152 5.95 -16.66 -13.94
N THR A 153 6.36 -17.04 -12.72
CA THR A 153 5.42 -17.26 -11.61
C THR A 153 4.60 -16.00 -11.34
N ASP A 154 3.46 -16.14 -10.67
CA ASP A 154 2.64 -14.99 -10.32
C ASP A 154 3.43 -13.93 -9.55
N ASP A 155 4.39 -14.31 -8.70
CA ASP A 155 5.23 -13.38 -7.95
C ASP A 155 5.90 -12.32 -8.83
N ARG A 156 6.24 -12.65 -10.10
CA ARG A 156 6.81 -11.71 -11.06
C ARG A 156 5.91 -10.50 -11.28
N PHE A 157 4.59 -10.70 -11.30
CA PHE A 157 3.62 -9.68 -11.73
C PHE A 157 2.60 -9.31 -10.66
N LEU A 158 2.38 -10.15 -9.64
CA LEU A 158 1.39 -9.98 -8.58
C LEU A 158 1.47 -8.58 -7.98
N PHE A 159 2.66 -8.13 -7.63
CA PHE A 159 2.87 -6.85 -6.95
C PHE A 159 2.60 -5.61 -7.82
N LEU A 160 2.29 -5.78 -9.12
CA LEU A 160 1.72 -4.73 -9.97
C LEU A 160 0.30 -4.33 -9.55
N SER A 161 -0.38 -5.12 -8.72
CA SER A 161 -1.68 -4.78 -8.14
C SER A 161 -1.61 -3.58 -7.19
N ASP A 162 -0.46 -3.40 -6.50
CA ASP A 162 -0.27 -2.35 -5.49
C ASP A 162 1.23 -2.03 -5.28
N VAL A 163 1.98 -2.92 -4.60
CA VAL A 163 3.29 -2.60 -3.99
C VAL A 163 4.27 -1.93 -4.96
N LEU A 164 4.42 -2.49 -6.16
CA LEU A 164 5.37 -1.97 -7.15
C LEU A 164 4.96 -0.56 -7.63
N PRO A 165 3.75 -0.34 -8.17
CA PRO A 165 3.24 0.99 -8.51
C PRO A 165 3.27 1.99 -7.35
N THR A 166 2.93 1.57 -6.13
CA THR A 166 2.94 2.44 -4.95
C THR A 166 4.35 2.89 -4.58
N ALA A 167 5.32 1.97 -4.59
CA ALA A 167 6.74 2.28 -4.38
C ALA A 167 7.30 3.16 -5.49
N TRP A 168 6.96 2.86 -6.75
CA TRP A 168 7.38 3.64 -7.91
C TRP A 168 6.84 5.06 -7.89
N GLN A 169 5.54 5.23 -7.58
CA GLN A 169 4.94 6.55 -7.38
C GLN A 169 5.69 7.32 -6.29
N GLY A 170 5.97 6.68 -5.15
CA GLY A 170 6.74 7.28 -4.06
C GLY A 170 8.10 7.79 -4.53
N LEU A 171 8.83 7.00 -5.32
CA LEU A 171 10.12 7.40 -5.88
C LEU A 171 10.00 8.54 -6.91
N LYS A 172 9.05 8.47 -7.83
CA LYS A 172 8.80 9.54 -8.83
C LYS A 172 8.34 10.84 -8.16
N TYR A 173 7.57 10.75 -7.09
CA TYR A 173 7.11 11.89 -6.31
C TYR A 173 8.23 12.49 -5.47
N ALA A 174 9.12 11.67 -4.92
CA ALA A 174 10.31 12.14 -4.22
C ALA A 174 11.21 12.98 -5.14
N ALA A 175 11.18 12.74 -6.46
CA ALA A 175 11.89 13.53 -7.46
C ALA A 175 13.37 13.73 -7.08
N VAL A 176 14.01 12.62 -6.67
CA VAL A 176 15.40 12.62 -6.21
C VAL A 176 16.29 13.15 -7.33
N PRO A 177 17.12 14.18 -7.09
CA PRO A 177 18.04 14.67 -8.10
C PRO A 177 19.07 13.60 -8.46
N ALA A 178 19.65 13.67 -9.66
CA ALA A 178 20.70 12.74 -10.09
C ALA A 178 21.86 12.74 -9.09
N GLY A 179 22.23 11.55 -8.59
CA GLY A 179 23.24 11.38 -7.54
C GLY A 179 22.84 11.87 -6.14
N GLY A 180 21.59 12.30 -5.95
CA GLY A 180 21.06 12.73 -4.67
C GLY A 180 20.88 11.60 -3.66
N THR A 181 20.77 11.98 -2.39
CA THR A 181 20.50 11.07 -1.27
C THR A 181 19.00 10.98 -1.01
N LEU A 182 18.46 9.77 -1.07
CA LEU A 182 17.09 9.46 -0.66
C LEU A 182 17.07 8.85 0.75
N LEU A 183 16.22 9.38 1.61
CA LEU A 183 15.86 8.74 2.87
C LEU A 183 14.52 7.99 2.70
N VAL A 184 14.46 6.73 3.07
CA VAL A 184 13.23 5.94 3.11
C VAL A 184 12.91 5.63 4.57
N LEU A 185 11.78 6.14 5.06
CA LEU A 185 11.26 5.82 6.38
C LEU A 185 10.31 4.64 6.27
N GLY A 186 10.62 3.56 6.99
CA GLY A 186 9.95 2.27 6.89
C GLY A 186 10.59 1.37 5.83
N ALA A 187 11.00 0.17 6.21
CA ALA A 187 11.47 -0.89 5.32
C ALA A 187 10.45 -2.05 5.22
N GLY A 188 9.16 -1.74 5.43
CA GLY A 188 8.05 -2.63 5.05
C GLY A 188 7.94 -2.76 3.52
N PRO A 189 6.94 -3.50 2.99
CA PRO A 189 6.89 -3.83 1.57
C PRO A 189 7.07 -2.63 0.60
N ILE A 190 6.38 -1.52 0.83
CA ILE A 190 6.48 -0.32 0.00
C ILE A 190 7.88 0.30 0.07
N GLY A 191 8.40 0.50 1.28
CA GLY A 191 9.72 1.11 1.49
C GLY A 191 10.87 0.24 1.01
N ASP A 192 10.76 -1.08 1.18
CA ASP A 192 11.72 -2.07 0.66
C ASP A 192 11.82 -1.94 -0.86
N MET A 193 10.69 -2.00 -1.55
CA MET A 193 10.66 -1.91 -3.01
C MET A 193 11.11 -0.52 -3.52
N ALA A 194 10.71 0.56 -2.85
CA ALA A 194 11.15 1.91 -3.20
C ALA A 194 12.67 2.08 -3.04
N ALA A 195 13.26 1.49 -1.98
CA ALA A 195 14.70 1.49 -1.77
C ALA A 195 15.44 0.73 -2.88
N ARG A 196 14.96 -0.47 -3.26
CA ARG A 196 15.55 -1.25 -4.36
C ARG A 196 15.52 -0.49 -5.69
N MET A 197 14.37 0.08 -6.03
CA MET A 197 14.20 0.89 -7.24
C MET A 197 15.13 2.11 -7.25
N ALA A 198 15.26 2.80 -6.11
CA ALA A 198 16.12 3.97 -5.99
C ALA A 198 17.61 3.64 -6.07
N VAL A 199 18.06 2.53 -5.45
CA VAL A 199 19.44 2.07 -5.59
C VAL A 199 19.72 1.65 -7.04
N HIS A 200 18.80 0.92 -7.67
CA HIS A 200 18.92 0.55 -9.08
C HIS A 200 19.01 1.77 -10.01
N ALA A 201 18.28 2.85 -9.69
CA ALA A 201 18.36 4.13 -10.40
C ALA A 201 19.66 4.92 -10.12
N GLY A 202 20.55 4.42 -9.27
CA GLY A 202 21.85 5.03 -8.96
C GLY A 202 21.82 6.08 -7.85
N HIS A 203 20.75 6.14 -7.06
CA HIS A 203 20.69 7.02 -5.88
C HIS A 203 21.37 6.38 -4.68
N ARG A 204 21.92 7.22 -3.79
CA ARG A 204 22.29 6.77 -2.45
C ARG A 204 21.04 6.69 -1.60
N VAL A 205 20.79 5.55 -0.96
CA VAL A 205 19.55 5.31 -0.20
C VAL A 205 19.90 5.01 1.25
N ILE A 206 19.32 5.77 2.17
CA ILE A 206 19.33 5.50 3.61
C ILE A 206 17.95 4.95 3.97
N SER A 207 17.87 3.74 4.52
CA SER A 207 16.60 3.10 4.87
C SER A 207 16.48 2.92 6.37
N VAL A 208 15.39 3.41 6.95
CA VAL A 208 15.17 3.44 8.40
C VAL A 208 14.02 2.51 8.78
N ASP A 209 14.23 1.62 9.75
CA ASP A 209 13.18 0.78 10.35
C ASP A 209 13.61 0.37 11.78
N ARG A 210 12.76 -0.38 12.48
CA ARG A 210 13.07 -1.03 13.77
C ARG A 210 13.30 -2.54 13.63
N VAL A 211 12.82 -3.14 12.54
CA VAL A 211 12.87 -4.60 12.33
C VAL A 211 14.15 -4.97 11.60
N PRO A 212 15.11 -5.68 12.25
CA PRO A 212 16.40 -6.03 11.64
C PRO A 212 16.26 -6.83 10.34
N GLU A 213 15.30 -7.73 10.25
CA GLU A 213 15.04 -8.56 9.08
C GLU A 213 14.63 -7.72 7.86
N ARG A 214 13.86 -6.65 8.09
CA ARG A 214 13.46 -5.70 7.03
C ARG A 214 14.66 -4.89 6.54
N LEU A 215 15.49 -4.40 7.47
CA LEU A 215 16.72 -3.68 7.14
C LEU A 215 17.73 -4.54 6.38
N ALA A 216 17.88 -5.81 6.78
CA ALA A 216 18.77 -6.75 6.11
C ALA A 216 18.35 -7.03 4.65
N ARG A 217 17.05 -6.95 4.33
CA ARG A 217 16.56 -7.14 2.95
C ARG A 217 16.99 -6.00 2.05
N VAL A 218 16.73 -4.75 2.43
CA VAL A 218 17.13 -3.58 1.62
C VAL A 218 18.64 -3.42 1.52
N GLN A 219 19.38 -3.80 2.56
CA GLN A 219 20.85 -3.76 2.56
C GLN A 219 21.45 -4.66 1.49
N LYS A 220 20.86 -5.84 1.22
CA LYS A 220 21.32 -6.75 0.15
C LYS A 220 21.26 -6.11 -1.24
N PHE A 221 20.39 -5.12 -1.42
CA PHE A 221 20.24 -4.36 -2.66
C PHE A 221 21.04 -3.05 -2.66
N GLY A 222 21.83 -2.78 -1.63
CA GLY A 222 22.74 -1.63 -1.57
C GLY A 222 22.21 -0.40 -0.81
N ALA A 223 21.04 -0.49 -0.16
CA ALA A 223 20.61 0.57 0.75
C ALA A 223 21.42 0.56 2.06
N GLU A 224 21.61 1.72 2.66
CA GLU A 224 22.28 1.91 3.95
C GLU A 224 21.25 1.77 5.08
N PRO A 225 21.27 0.67 5.86
CA PRO A 225 20.28 0.47 6.91
C PRO A 225 20.59 1.34 8.14
N VAL A 226 19.55 1.93 8.71
CA VAL A 226 19.59 2.61 10.01
C VAL A 226 18.50 2.01 10.90
N ASN A 227 18.92 1.33 11.96
CA ASN A 227 17.99 0.81 12.95
C ASN A 227 17.66 1.90 13.98
N LEU A 228 16.38 2.22 14.11
CA LEU A 228 15.90 3.22 15.08
C LEU A 228 16.23 2.86 16.53
N ASP A 229 16.27 1.56 16.85
CA ASP A 229 16.53 1.10 18.22
C ASP A 229 18.02 1.15 18.61
N ASP A 230 18.91 1.32 17.63
CA ASP A 230 20.35 1.49 17.85
C ASP A 230 20.74 2.97 18.05
N LEU A 231 19.80 3.91 17.85
CA LEU A 231 20.05 5.34 18.06
C LEU A 231 20.10 5.67 19.55
N GLY A 232 21.14 6.39 19.96
CA GLY A 232 21.24 6.92 21.33
C GLY A 232 20.12 7.93 21.63
N LYS A 233 19.82 8.14 22.91
CA LYS A 233 18.75 9.08 23.35
C LYS A 233 18.94 10.52 22.84
N ASP A 234 20.18 10.90 22.55
CA ASP A 234 20.56 12.23 22.09
C ASP A 234 20.81 12.29 20.57
N SER A 235 20.47 11.23 19.82
CA SER A 235 20.67 11.14 18.36
C SER A 235 19.35 10.82 17.68
N SER A 236 19.00 11.63 16.67
CA SER A 236 17.83 11.39 15.82
C SER A 236 18.23 10.86 14.44
N VAL A 237 17.27 10.28 13.71
CA VAL A 237 17.45 9.92 12.29
C VAL A 237 17.95 11.11 11.48
N ALA A 238 17.42 12.30 11.75
CA ALA A 238 17.80 13.49 11.03
C ALA A 238 19.26 13.89 11.31
N ASP A 239 19.78 13.61 12.51
CA ASP A 239 21.19 13.83 12.83
C ASP A 239 22.09 12.88 12.03
N VAL A 240 21.77 11.58 12.01
CA VAL A 240 22.50 10.59 11.19
C VAL A 240 22.52 10.98 9.71
N VAL A 241 21.37 11.41 9.19
CA VAL A 241 21.27 11.87 7.80
C VAL A 241 22.12 13.13 7.59
N ARG A 242 22.07 14.12 8.49
CA ARG A 242 22.87 15.34 8.39
C ARG A 242 24.38 15.05 8.45
N GLU A 243 24.82 14.21 9.37
CA GLU A 243 26.23 13.80 9.51
C GLU A 243 26.79 13.24 8.21
N THR A 244 26.00 12.43 7.51
CA THR A 244 26.43 11.78 6.27
C THR A 244 26.07 12.56 4.99
N THR A 245 25.47 13.74 5.12
CA THR A 245 25.10 14.62 3.98
C THR A 245 25.75 16.01 4.08
N GLY A 246 26.82 16.15 4.86
CA GLY A 246 27.53 17.42 5.04
C GLY A 246 26.66 18.49 5.72
N GLY A 247 25.82 18.07 6.66
CA GLY A 247 24.94 18.92 7.46
C GLY A 247 23.64 19.33 6.77
N ARG A 248 23.40 18.92 5.53
CA ARG A 248 22.26 19.42 4.74
C ARG A 248 20.94 18.72 5.03
N GLY A 249 20.97 17.41 5.27
CA GLY A 249 19.79 16.55 5.20
C GLY A 249 19.68 15.83 3.86
N ALA A 250 18.72 14.91 3.74
CA ALA A 250 18.47 14.15 2.51
C ALA A 250 17.87 15.05 1.41
N ASP A 251 18.20 14.78 0.14
CA ASP A 251 17.63 15.52 -1.00
C ASP A 251 16.12 15.30 -1.12
N ALA A 252 15.69 14.07 -0.85
CA ALA A 252 14.29 13.72 -0.74
C ALA A 252 14.06 12.66 0.33
N VAL A 253 12.82 12.56 0.80
CA VAL A 253 12.37 11.56 1.76
C VAL A 253 11.13 10.85 1.22
N ILE A 254 11.06 9.53 1.36
CA ILE A 254 9.82 8.77 1.22
C ILE A 254 9.36 8.35 2.62
N ASP A 255 8.14 8.76 2.99
CA ASP A 255 7.43 8.20 4.14
C ASP A 255 6.60 7.01 3.68
N ALA A 256 7.04 5.80 4.04
CA ALA A 256 6.35 4.53 3.78
C ALA A 256 5.86 3.88 5.09
N VAL A 257 5.57 4.68 6.14
CA VAL A 257 5.10 4.20 7.44
C VAL A 257 3.61 4.53 7.67
N GLY A 258 3.21 5.79 7.55
CA GLY A 258 1.82 6.20 7.81
C GLY A 258 1.36 6.06 9.27
N MET A 259 0.07 5.81 9.48
CA MET A 259 -0.59 5.65 10.78
C MET A 259 0.03 4.57 11.70
N GLU A 260 0.82 3.65 11.15
CA GLU A 260 1.53 2.62 11.91
C GLU A 260 2.79 3.13 12.63
N ALA A 261 3.13 4.42 12.49
CA ALA A 261 4.31 4.97 13.15
C ALA A 261 4.24 4.71 14.66
N HIS A 262 5.22 4.00 15.21
CA HIS A 262 5.30 3.75 16.65
C HIS A 262 5.55 5.08 17.38
N GLY A 263 4.48 5.67 17.94
CA GLY A 263 4.52 6.98 18.59
C GLY A 263 3.43 7.14 19.65
N SER A 264 3.84 7.65 20.81
CA SER A 264 3.08 7.90 22.05
C SER A 264 2.14 6.76 22.50
N PRO A 265 2.49 6.02 23.57
CA PRO A 265 1.58 5.08 24.24
C PRO A 265 0.22 5.69 24.59
N ALA A 266 0.15 7.02 24.79
CA ALA A 266 -1.10 7.72 25.04
C ALA A 266 -2.00 7.80 23.79
N ALA A 267 -1.43 8.01 22.60
CA ALA A 267 -2.20 8.02 21.34
C ALA A 267 -2.73 6.61 21.00
N ALA A 268 -1.91 5.57 21.23
CA ALA A 268 -2.34 4.18 21.09
C ALA A 268 -3.49 3.83 22.08
N GLY A 269 -3.42 4.33 23.31
CA GLY A 269 -4.49 4.15 24.31
C GLY A 269 -5.80 4.83 23.91
N VAL A 270 -5.75 6.05 23.35
CA VAL A 270 -6.93 6.77 22.87
C VAL A 270 -7.57 6.08 21.66
N GLN A 271 -6.77 5.64 20.68
CA GLN A 271 -7.28 4.90 19.51
C GLN A 271 -7.95 3.58 19.94
N ARG A 272 -7.33 2.83 20.86
CA ARG A 272 -7.89 1.58 21.38
C ARG A 272 -9.20 1.80 22.15
N LEU A 273 -9.30 2.88 22.92
CA LEU A 273 -10.53 3.24 23.64
C LEU A 273 -11.64 3.71 22.70
N ALA A 274 -11.30 4.43 21.63
CA ALA A 274 -12.27 4.85 20.61
C ALA A 274 -12.86 3.66 19.85
N GLY A 275 -12.07 2.62 19.57
CA GLY A 275 -12.54 1.37 18.94
C GLY A 275 -13.44 0.50 19.83
N LEU A 276 -13.61 0.84 21.12
CA LEU A 276 -14.57 0.18 22.03
C LEU A 276 -15.92 0.91 22.08
N LEU A 277 -16.03 2.08 21.43
CA LEU A 277 -17.29 2.80 21.31
C LEU A 277 -18.17 2.16 20.23
N PRO A 278 -19.51 2.25 20.33
CA PRO A 278 -20.39 1.86 19.23
C PRO A 278 -20.03 2.60 17.94
N ASP A 279 -20.10 1.93 16.79
CA ASP A 279 -19.67 2.48 15.49
C ASP A 279 -20.32 3.83 15.16
N ALA A 280 -21.61 3.97 15.48
CA ALA A 280 -22.37 5.22 15.33
C ALA A 280 -21.78 6.43 16.09
N VAL A 281 -20.92 6.19 17.07
CA VAL A 281 -20.19 7.21 17.84
C VAL A 281 -18.70 7.24 17.46
N ALA A 282 -18.08 6.08 17.22
CA ALA A 282 -16.68 5.97 16.83
C ALA A 282 -16.40 6.61 15.47
N GLU A 283 -17.24 6.35 14.46
CA GLU A 283 -17.02 6.86 13.10
C GLU A 283 -17.05 8.40 13.02
N PRO A 284 -18.07 9.12 13.55
CA PRO A 284 -18.07 10.58 13.49
C PRO A 284 -16.95 11.21 14.31
N LEU A 285 -16.55 10.57 15.40
CA LEU A 285 -15.44 11.02 16.23
C LEU A 285 -14.11 10.89 15.49
N MET A 286 -13.83 9.75 14.86
CA MET A 286 -12.61 9.56 14.06
C MET A 286 -12.55 10.55 12.89
N LYS A 287 -13.66 10.75 12.17
CA LYS A 287 -13.72 11.71 11.04
C LYS A 287 -13.51 13.18 11.44
N LYS A 288 -13.84 13.57 12.68
CA LYS A 288 -13.79 14.98 13.13
C LYS A 288 -12.64 15.29 14.08
N ALA A 289 -12.17 14.29 14.81
CA ALA A 289 -11.20 14.46 15.89
C ALA A 289 -10.08 13.40 15.88
N GLY A 290 -9.98 12.59 14.81
CA GLY A 290 -8.87 11.66 14.62
C GLY A 290 -7.55 12.40 14.58
N VAL A 291 -6.56 11.86 15.30
CA VAL A 291 -5.17 12.33 15.30
C VAL A 291 -4.30 11.14 14.98
N ASP A 292 -3.44 11.29 13.99
CA ASP A 292 -2.54 10.23 13.55
C ASP A 292 -1.25 10.18 14.36
N ARG A 293 -0.51 9.08 14.17
CA ARG A 293 0.85 8.96 14.69
C ARG A 293 1.81 9.65 13.71
N LEU A 294 2.16 10.90 14.00
CA LEU A 294 2.91 11.79 13.09
C LEU A 294 4.44 11.67 13.18
N ALA A 295 4.97 10.71 13.93
CA ALA A 295 6.41 10.62 14.21
C ALA A 295 7.26 10.44 12.95
N ALA A 296 6.83 9.58 12.01
CA ALA A 296 7.51 9.39 10.73
C ALA A 296 7.47 10.66 9.89
N LEU A 297 6.29 11.30 9.79
CA LEU A 297 6.09 12.53 9.04
C LEU A 297 6.98 13.68 9.55
N TYR A 298 7.05 13.89 10.86
CA TYR A 298 7.93 14.91 11.43
C TYR A 298 9.41 14.57 11.25
N THR A 299 9.77 13.29 11.32
CA THR A 299 11.14 12.85 11.01
C THR A 299 11.48 13.17 9.55
N ALA A 300 10.55 12.96 8.62
CA ALA A 300 10.74 13.32 7.22
C ALA A 300 10.94 14.82 7.04
N PHE A 301 10.10 15.64 7.69
CA PHE A 301 10.21 17.11 7.62
C PHE A 301 11.49 17.64 8.26
N ASP A 302 12.02 17.01 9.31
CA ASP A 302 13.30 17.41 9.89
C ASP A 302 14.49 16.95 9.02
N ALA A 303 14.50 15.69 8.59
CA ALA A 303 15.62 15.08 7.90
C ALA A 303 15.80 15.56 6.44
N VAL A 304 14.74 16.00 5.77
CA VAL A 304 14.83 16.54 4.40
C VAL A 304 15.64 17.85 4.40
N ARG A 305 16.47 18.08 3.38
CA ARG A 305 17.19 19.36 3.27
C ARG A 305 16.26 20.52 2.93
N ARG A 306 16.75 21.74 3.09
CA ARG A 306 16.09 22.94 2.55
C ARG A 306 15.91 22.81 1.03
N GLY A 307 14.71 23.12 0.53
CA GLY A 307 14.29 22.97 -0.86
C GLY A 307 14.17 21.52 -1.33
N GLY A 308 14.15 20.55 -0.41
CA GLY A 308 13.97 19.13 -0.74
C GLY A 308 12.51 18.71 -0.82
N THR A 309 12.30 17.44 -1.15
CA THR A 309 10.96 16.87 -1.37
C THR A 309 10.63 15.79 -0.35
N VAL A 310 9.41 15.79 0.15
CA VAL A 310 8.85 14.69 0.95
C VAL A 310 7.72 14.05 0.16
N SER A 311 7.90 12.78 -0.20
CA SER A 311 6.87 11.94 -0.81
C SER A 311 6.22 11.07 0.26
N ILE A 312 4.92 11.21 0.43
CA ILE A 312 4.17 10.50 1.46
C ILE A 312 3.35 9.40 0.79
N SER A 313 3.80 8.16 0.95
CA SER A 313 3.09 6.95 0.53
C SER A 313 2.35 6.29 1.70
N GLY A 314 2.78 6.54 2.94
CA GLY A 314 2.07 6.11 4.14
C GLY A 314 0.66 6.71 4.23
N VAL A 315 -0.29 5.91 4.72
CA VAL A 315 -1.68 6.35 4.87
C VAL A 315 -1.80 7.22 6.13
N TYR A 316 -2.47 8.36 5.99
CA TYR A 316 -2.86 9.27 7.06
C TYR A 316 -4.37 9.58 6.92
N GLY A 317 -5.11 9.55 8.02
CA GLY A 317 -6.56 9.77 8.08
C GLY A 317 -6.99 10.77 9.16
N GLY A 318 -6.04 11.36 9.91
CA GLY A 318 -6.28 12.31 10.97
C GLY A 318 -6.87 13.63 10.46
N ALA A 319 -7.96 14.07 11.09
CA ALA A 319 -8.67 15.29 10.69
C ALA A 319 -8.07 16.56 11.32
N MET A 320 -7.27 16.43 12.38
CA MET A 320 -6.74 17.57 13.16
C MET A 320 -5.24 17.50 13.40
N ASP A 321 -4.49 16.88 12.47
CA ASP A 321 -3.06 16.70 12.62
C ASP A 321 -2.30 18.04 12.58
N PRO A 322 -1.56 18.40 13.65
CA PRO A 322 -0.81 19.65 13.67
C PRO A 322 0.38 19.56 12.70
N LEU A 323 0.47 20.50 11.75
CA LEU A 323 1.61 20.57 10.83
C LEU A 323 2.60 21.67 11.27
N PRO A 324 3.92 21.42 11.21
CA PRO A 324 4.94 22.40 11.57
C PRO A 324 5.13 23.43 10.45
N MET A 325 4.10 24.24 10.19
CA MET A 325 4.03 25.14 9.04
C MET A 325 5.20 26.11 8.92
N PHE A 326 5.72 26.61 10.05
CA PHE A 326 6.93 27.44 10.05
C PHE A 326 8.13 26.70 9.45
N GLN A 327 8.39 25.46 9.89
CA GLN A 327 9.50 24.65 9.38
C GLN A 327 9.31 24.32 7.89
N LEU A 328 8.10 23.91 7.50
CA LEU A 328 7.78 23.57 6.11
C LEU A 328 8.00 24.76 5.18
N PHE A 329 7.48 25.93 5.56
CA PHE A 329 7.60 27.16 4.80
C PHE A 329 9.04 27.67 4.75
N ASP A 330 9.72 27.75 5.91
CA ASP A 330 11.10 28.24 6.00
C ASP A 330 12.09 27.35 5.23
N LYS A 331 11.89 26.03 5.27
CA LYS A 331 12.71 25.08 4.50
C LYS A 331 12.30 24.99 3.04
N GLN A 332 11.21 25.63 2.61
CA GLN A 332 10.65 25.52 1.25
C GLN A 332 10.44 24.06 0.83
N ILE A 333 9.88 23.25 1.73
CA ILE A 333 9.67 21.81 1.48
C ILE A 333 8.57 21.62 0.44
N GLN A 334 8.85 20.79 -0.57
CA GLN A 334 7.83 20.28 -1.49
C GLN A 334 7.23 19.00 -0.91
N ILE A 335 5.90 18.91 -0.87
CA ILE A 335 5.21 17.72 -0.38
C ILE A 335 4.35 17.16 -1.51
N ARG A 336 4.48 15.86 -1.77
CA ARG A 336 3.63 15.10 -2.69
C ARG A 336 3.10 13.87 -1.97
N MET A 337 1.82 13.56 -2.13
CA MET A 337 1.16 12.52 -1.33
C MET A 337 -0.05 11.96 -2.07
N GLY A 338 -0.64 10.91 -1.48
CA GLY A 338 -1.93 10.38 -1.88
C GLY A 338 -1.86 8.91 -2.27
N GLN A 339 -3.05 8.33 -2.40
CA GLN A 339 -3.22 6.95 -2.87
C GLN A 339 -2.55 6.76 -4.23
N ALA A 340 -1.88 5.61 -4.41
CA ALA A 340 -1.20 5.31 -5.66
C ALA A 340 -2.18 5.30 -6.82
N ASN A 341 -1.82 5.97 -7.92
CA ASN A 341 -2.56 5.89 -9.17
C ASN A 341 -2.05 4.68 -9.95
N VAL A 342 -2.37 3.46 -9.50
CA VAL A 342 -1.68 2.23 -9.89
C VAL A 342 -1.59 2.06 -11.42
N ARG A 343 -2.71 2.21 -12.13
CA ARG A 343 -2.76 2.12 -13.60
C ARG A 343 -1.89 3.14 -14.33
N ALA A 344 -1.45 4.23 -13.70
CA ALA A 344 -0.54 5.21 -14.30
C ALA A 344 0.88 4.67 -14.46
N TRP A 345 1.22 3.64 -13.69
CA TRP A 345 2.56 3.07 -13.62
C TRP A 345 2.62 1.65 -14.15
N THR A 346 1.49 0.93 -14.21
CA THR A 346 1.50 -0.51 -14.51
C THR A 346 2.12 -0.83 -15.86
N ASP A 347 1.84 -0.06 -16.92
CA ASP A 347 2.35 -0.37 -18.26
C ASP A 347 3.89 -0.22 -18.34
N GLU A 348 4.45 0.83 -17.71
CA GLU A 348 5.91 1.03 -17.60
C GLU A 348 6.57 -0.10 -16.82
N LEU A 349 6.00 -0.44 -15.66
CA LEU A 349 6.55 -1.45 -14.76
C LEU A 349 6.42 -2.86 -15.36
N LEU A 350 5.30 -3.17 -16.01
CA LEU A 350 5.11 -4.41 -16.73
C LEU A 350 6.18 -4.56 -17.81
N GLY A 351 6.40 -3.54 -18.66
CA GLY A 351 7.43 -3.59 -19.70
C GLY A 351 8.84 -3.86 -19.18
N ILE A 352 9.16 -3.43 -17.95
CA ILE A 352 10.43 -3.79 -17.29
C ILE A 352 10.43 -5.27 -16.88
N LEU A 353 9.35 -5.72 -16.22
CA LEU A 353 9.24 -7.06 -15.64
C LEU A 353 9.07 -8.18 -16.67
N GLU A 354 8.58 -7.85 -17.87
CA GLU A 354 8.53 -8.78 -19.00
C GLU A 354 9.93 -9.16 -19.50
N HIS A 355 10.93 -8.31 -19.28
CA HIS A 355 12.28 -8.48 -19.80
C HIS A 355 13.31 -8.86 -18.74
N ASP A 356 13.19 -8.34 -17.51
CA ASP A 356 14.18 -8.54 -16.45
C ASP A 356 13.56 -8.41 -15.04
N ASP A 357 14.27 -8.88 -14.00
CA ASP A 357 13.93 -8.68 -12.58
C ASP A 357 14.93 -7.76 -11.86
N PRO A 358 15.05 -6.47 -12.22
CA PRO A 358 16.07 -5.60 -11.64
C PRO A 358 15.91 -5.38 -10.12
N TRP A 359 14.74 -5.70 -9.56
CA TRP A 359 14.39 -5.44 -8.16
C TRP A 359 14.18 -6.71 -7.33
N GLY A 360 14.39 -7.89 -7.92
CA GLY A 360 14.21 -9.19 -7.26
C GLY A 360 12.78 -9.43 -6.79
N VAL A 361 11.80 -9.03 -7.61
CA VAL A 361 10.36 -9.12 -7.38
C VAL A 361 9.91 -10.57 -7.17
N GLU A 362 10.45 -11.55 -7.91
CA GLU A 362 10.07 -12.96 -7.74
C GLU A 362 10.46 -13.51 -6.36
N SER A 363 11.48 -12.94 -5.72
CA SER A 363 11.93 -13.31 -4.38
C SER A 363 11.36 -12.42 -3.27
N PHE A 364 10.41 -11.55 -3.61
CA PHE A 364 9.95 -10.51 -2.70
C PHE A 364 9.04 -11.05 -1.61
N ALA A 365 8.12 -11.96 -1.94
CA ALA A 365 7.31 -12.68 -0.95
C ALA A 365 8.20 -13.43 0.04
N THR A 366 7.94 -13.29 1.34
CA THR A 366 8.62 -14.10 2.36
C THR A 366 7.87 -15.39 2.69
N HIS A 367 6.55 -15.41 2.45
CA HIS A 367 5.70 -16.55 2.74
C HIS A 367 4.65 -16.73 1.63
N HIS A 368 4.51 -17.97 1.18
CA HIS A 368 3.39 -18.43 0.37
C HIS A 368 2.56 -19.38 1.21
N LEU A 369 1.29 -19.04 1.42
CA LEU A 369 0.38 -19.77 2.31
C LEU A 369 -0.91 -20.13 1.58
N PRO A 370 -1.56 -21.27 1.90
CA PRO A 370 -2.92 -21.51 1.41
C PRO A 370 -3.88 -20.48 2.00
N LEU A 371 -4.97 -20.17 1.29
CA LEU A 371 -5.98 -19.19 1.76
C LEU A 371 -6.54 -19.53 3.15
N ALA A 372 -6.66 -20.83 3.47
CA ALA A 372 -7.13 -21.33 4.76
C ALA A 372 -6.30 -20.84 5.97
N GLU A 373 -5.04 -20.44 5.76
CA GLU A 373 -4.15 -19.94 6.81
C GLU A 373 -4.18 -18.42 6.99
N ALA A 374 -5.00 -17.70 6.20
CA ALA A 374 -5.09 -16.26 6.27
C ALA A 374 -5.30 -15.70 7.69
N PRO A 375 -6.23 -16.22 8.52
CA PRO A 375 -6.43 -15.68 9.87
C PRO A 375 -5.15 -15.63 10.72
N GLY A 376 -4.37 -16.71 10.72
CA GLY A 376 -3.10 -16.78 11.44
C GLY A 376 -2.01 -15.92 10.81
N ALA A 377 -2.04 -15.74 9.47
CA ALA A 377 -1.10 -14.87 8.77
C ALA A 377 -1.31 -13.38 9.12
N TYR A 378 -2.56 -12.92 9.25
CA TYR A 378 -2.88 -11.55 9.71
C TYR A 378 -2.31 -11.29 11.10
N GLU A 379 -2.50 -12.21 12.04
CA GLU A 379 -1.97 -12.09 13.41
C GLU A 379 -0.44 -12.03 13.42
N ARG A 380 0.24 -12.96 12.74
CA ARG A 380 1.71 -12.97 12.64
C ARG A 380 2.24 -11.70 11.97
N PHE A 381 1.55 -11.21 10.94
CA PHE A 381 1.95 -10.02 10.21
C PHE A 381 1.82 -8.76 11.08
N GLN A 382 0.74 -8.62 11.85
CA GLN A 382 0.56 -7.54 12.83
C GLN A 382 1.67 -7.56 13.89
N LYS A 383 1.97 -8.74 14.46
CA LYS A 383 2.98 -8.90 15.51
C LYS A 383 4.42 -8.86 14.99
N LYS A 384 4.60 -8.91 13.66
CA LYS A 384 5.92 -8.95 12.98
C LYS A 384 6.74 -10.16 13.43
N GLU A 385 6.07 -11.28 13.65
CA GLU A 385 6.69 -12.54 14.08
C GLU A 385 7.20 -13.34 12.87
N ASP A 386 8.05 -14.33 13.13
CA ASP A 386 8.53 -15.32 12.15
C ASP A 386 9.15 -14.75 10.86
N GLY A 387 9.66 -13.53 10.91
CA GLY A 387 10.26 -12.87 9.73
C GLY A 387 9.24 -12.56 8.63
N VAL A 388 7.95 -12.45 8.96
CA VAL A 388 6.91 -12.08 7.99
C VAL A 388 7.09 -10.63 7.54
N VAL A 389 7.28 -10.44 6.23
CA VAL A 389 7.40 -9.12 5.59
C VAL A 389 6.38 -8.98 4.47
N LYS A 390 6.24 -10.00 3.62
CA LYS A 390 5.23 -10.04 2.57
C LYS A 390 4.65 -11.45 2.46
N VAL A 391 3.34 -11.57 2.58
CA VAL A 391 2.61 -12.84 2.44
C VAL A 391 1.87 -12.83 1.12
N VAL A 392 1.88 -13.97 0.43
CA VAL A 392 1.06 -14.26 -0.74
C VAL A 392 0.21 -15.48 -0.41
N PHE A 393 -1.10 -15.35 -0.56
CA PHE A 393 -2.04 -16.45 -0.46
C PHE A 393 -2.21 -17.14 -1.81
N GLN A 394 -2.33 -18.46 -1.78
CA GLN A 394 -2.68 -19.31 -2.93
C GLN A 394 -4.09 -19.91 -2.68
N PRO A 395 -5.14 -19.31 -3.28
CA PRO A 395 -6.54 -19.75 -3.13
C PRO A 395 -6.85 -21.14 -3.69
#